data_AF-A0A4P6PEG4-F1
#
_entry.id   AF-A0A4P6PEG4-F1
#
_cell.length_a   1.000
_cell.length_b   1.000
_cell.length_c   1.000
_cell.angle_alpha   90.00
_cell.angle_beta   90.00
_cell.angle_gamma   90.00
#
_symmetry.space_group_name_H-M   'P 1'
#
loop_
_entity.id
_entity.type
_entity.pdbx_description
1 polymer ?
#
loop_
_entity_poly.entity_id
_entity_poly.type
_entity_poly.pdbx_seq_one_letter_code
_entity_poly.pdbx_strand_id
1 'polypeptide(L)'
;MILQALAQYYDRLLHDPNINIAPLGFEQKKIDFLILLTEEGAFSALWDLREGTGKKKQGRMTRVPKGVKRTVGVEANLLWDTAPYALGHLLRSDKKAKLAYRGKGAVKRLDLSKSKKELAKMKARLPKQYAAFVEKIEKNFEYCDDAGIRAVLAFLRIAEFDALFAHPLWQEVEASGGNLTFALEDGEMICQRPAVVRSIVEQAKPSTGGQVCAVRGEPDELAELHTAIKGVWGAQSSGANIVSFNLDAVSSFGKKQGHNAPIGKQAEFAYTTALNYLLASDRQRMQVGDASTVFWARDPSDFEQTFISCFEQPKKGEEAVKYDKIRSLLRSVKSGVPAEDETHPFYVLGLAPNAARISIRFWYEGNLKQIKERVARFFEEIEMVRSKRDPEFLSLLQLLSSTAMEGKIDNLPPNIAGDFARAVFMGGNYPRTLLSNAVRRCKAEQRVTYARVSIIKACLVRNAQFSNLTNQEVSVALDKTYDDMGYVLGRLFAVLERIQEKAQPGINKTIRDTYFGAATSSPQITFKRLDELSIHHLAKIRNGGQPIVWYERLKQEVYALIPASGIRNQLTLEEQARFAVGYYHQRQDFFKGKETEETGEEV
;
A
#
# COMPACT_ATOMS: atom_id res chain seq x y z
N MET A 1 -15.70 -2.63 14.79
CA MET A 1 -14.34 -3.19 14.58
C MET A 1 -13.48 -2.25 13.74
N ILE A 2 -13.44 -2.30 12.39
CA ILE A 2 -12.52 -1.45 11.57
C ILE A 2 -12.69 0.06 11.84
N LEU A 3 -13.91 0.58 11.69
CA LEU A 3 -14.17 2.03 11.85
C LEU A 3 -13.88 2.52 13.28
N GLN A 4 -14.07 1.64 14.26
CA GLN A 4 -13.79 1.91 15.67
C GLN A 4 -12.28 1.95 15.93
N ALA A 5 -11.52 0.99 15.40
CA ALA A 5 -10.06 0.98 15.51
C ALA A 5 -9.42 2.20 14.81
N LEU A 6 -9.98 2.65 13.69
CA LEU A 6 -9.57 3.88 13.01
C LEU A 6 -9.94 5.14 13.82
N ALA A 7 -11.12 5.18 14.46
CA ALA A 7 -11.50 6.28 15.33
C ALA A 7 -10.59 6.38 16.57
N GLN A 8 -10.27 5.24 17.20
CA GLN A 8 -9.30 5.18 18.30
C GLN A 8 -7.90 5.61 17.85
N TYR A 9 -7.49 5.24 16.63
CA TYR A 9 -6.23 5.71 16.07
C TYR A 9 -6.22 7.22 15.84
N TYR A 10 -7.33 7.79 15.36
CA TYR A 10 -7.48 9.24 15.28
C TYR A 10 -7.31 9.90 16.65
N ASP A 11 -7.92 9.36 17.71
CA ASP A 11 -7.77 9.89 19.07
C ASP A 11 -6.30 9.82 19.51
N ARG A 12 -5.58 8.74 19.23
CA ARG A 12 -4.13 8.64 19.47
C ARG A 12 -3.36 9.75 18.75
N LEU A 13 -3.62 9.95 17.45
CA LEU A 13 -2.95 10.97 16.65
C LEU A 13 -3.25 12.39 17.13
N LEU A 14 -4.46 12.64 17.64
CA LEU A 14 -4.86 13.96 18.15
C LEU A 14 -4.11 14.35 19.43
N HIS A 15 -3.70 13.36 20.24
CA HIS A 15 -2.93 13.58 21.47
C HIS A 15 -1.41 13.52 21.24
N ASP A 16 -0.93 13.22 20.03
CA ASP A 16 0.49 13.22 19.71
C ASP A 16 0.96 14.65 19.34
N PRO A 17 1.82 15.30 20.14
CA PRO A 17 2.27 16.67 19.87
C PRO A 17 3.11 16.80 18.59
N ASN A 18 3.63 15.69 18.05
CA ASN A 18 4.45 15.70 16.84
C ASN A 18 3.62 15.57 15.56
N ILE A 19 2.31 15.29 15.68
CA ILE A 19 1.43 15.01 14.54
C ILE A 19 0.41 16.12 14.42
N ASN A 20 0.47 16.86 13.30
CA ASN A 20 -0.53 17.88 12.99
C ASN A 20 -1.76 17.28 12.29
N ILE A 21 -2.53 16.46 13.00
CA ILE A 21 -3.81 15.96 12.50
C ILE A 21 -4.90 17.03 12.62
N ALA A 22 -5.86 17.02 11.70
CA ALA A 22 -6.96 17.98 11.73
C ALA A 22 -7.96 17.63 12.85
N PRO A 23 -8.26 18.55 13.80
CA PRO A 23 -9.30 18.35 14.78
C PRO A 23 -10.69 18.44 14.16
N LEU A 24 -11.73 18.07 14.92
CA LEU A 24 -13.11 18.14 14.46
C LEU A 24 -13.45 19.54 13.90
N GLY A 25 -14.07 19.58 12.72
CA GLY A 25 -14.38 20.83 12.02
C GLY A 25 -13.25 21.40 11.16
N PHE A 26 -12.09 20.73 11.08
CA PHE A 26 -10.96 21.12 10.24
C PHE A 26 -10.66 20.09 9.14
N GLU A 27 -9.86 20.47 8.16
CA GLU A 27 -9.25 19.57 7.17
C GLU A 27 -7.82 20.00 6.83
N GLN A 28 -7.05 19.08 6.23
CA GLN A 28 -5.77 19.42 5.60
C GLN A 28 -6.01 19.84 4.15
N LYS A 29 -5.70 21.09 3.82
CA LYS A 29 -5.94 21.70 2.50
C LYS A 29 -4.70 22.38 1.96
N LYS A 30 -4.51 22.32 0.63
CA LYS A 30 -3.49 23.13 -0.06
C LYS A 30 -3.92 24.59 -0.06
N ILE A 31 -3.14 25.43 0.60
CA ILE A 31 -3.28 26.89 0.63
C ILE A 31 -2.11 27.51 -0.11
N ASP A 32 -2.41 28.45 -1.00
CA ASP A 32 -1.44 28.99 -1.95
C ASP A 32 -0.81 30.28 -1.43
N PHE A 33 -1.58 31.15 -0.78
CA PHE A 33 -1.06 32.42 -0.26
C PHE A 33 -1.63 32.78 1.11
N LEU A 34 -0.85 33.58 1.82
CA LEU A 34 -1.15 34.07 3.16
C LEU A 34 -1.15 35.60 3.18
N ILE A 35 -2.27 36.19 3.59
CA ILE A 35 -2.42 37.64 3.78
C ILE A 35 -2.06 37.95 5.24
N LEU A 36 -1.05 38.78 5.45
CA LEU A 36 -0.62 39.23 6.77
C LEU A 36 -1.30 40.54 7.11
N LEU A 37 -1.88 40.58 8.30
CA LEU A 37 -2.60 41.72 8.85
C LEU A 37 -1.91 42.21 10.13
N THR A 38 -1.95 43.51 10.36
CA THR A 38 -1.67 44.08 11.70
C THR A 38 -2.80 43.71 12.66
N GLU A 39 -2.60 43.89 13.97
CA GLU A 39 -3.66 43.63 14.96
C GLU A 39 -4.91 44.51 14.76
N GLU A 40 -4.74 45.69 14.15
CA GLU A 40 -5.81 46.62 13.79
C GLU A 40 -6.55 46.23 12.49
N GLY A 41 -6.05 45.20 11.78
CA GLY A 41 -6.62 44.74 10.51
C GLY A 41 -6.15 45.51 9.28
N ALA A 42 -5.02 46.24 9.36
CA ALA A 42 -4.40 46.81 8.17
C ALA A 42 -3.61 45.74 7.41
N PHE A 43 -3.58 45.83 6.07
CA PHE A 43 -2.74 44.95 5.25
C PHE A 43 -1.26 45.25 5.49
N SER A 44 -0.48 44.22 5.86
CA SER A 44 0.96 44.31 6.09
C SER A 44 1.75 43.71 4.92
N ALA A 45 1.49 42.45 4.57
CA ALA A 45 2.23 41.75 3.51
C ALA A 45 1.44 40.56 2.91
N LEU A 46 1.92 40.04 1.78
CA LEU A 46 1.40 38.83 1.14
C LEU A 46 2.53 37.82 0.97
N TRP A 47 2.35 36.58 1.45
CA TRP A 47 3.34 35.51 1.31
C TRP A 47 2.87 34.42 0.33
N ASP A 48 3.81 33.87 -0.46
CA ASP A 48 3.61 32.70 -1.32
C ASP A 48 3.91 31.44 -0.51
N LEU A 49 2.88 30.65 -0.22
CA LEU A 49 3.00 29.38 0.48
C LEU A 49 3.22 28.20 -0.48
N ARG A 50 3.24 28.42 -1.80
CA ARG A 50 3.34 27.31 -2.75
C ARG A 50 4.75 26.72 -2.77
N GLU A 51 4.82 25.39 -2.76
CA GLU A 51 6.05 24.61 -2.81
C GLU A 51 6.30 24.06 -4.22
N GLY A 52 7.57 23.88 -4.60
CA GLY A 52 8.01 23.37 -5.91
C GLY A 52 8.53 24.45 -6.86
N THR A 53 8.86 24.05 -8.10
CA THR A 53 9.51 24.93 -9.08
C THR A 53 8.64 25.23 -10.31
N GLY A 54 8.73 26.48 -10.77
CA GLY A 54 8.03 26.95 -11.98
C GLY A 54 6.51 26.79 -11.92
N LYS A 55 5.91 26.38 -13.05
CA LYS A 55 4.44 26.22 -13.20
C LYS A 55 3.85 25.01 -12.45
N LYS A 56 4.68 24.20 -11.79
CA LYS A 56 4.24 23.04 -10.99
C LYS A 56 4.17 23.34 -9.49
N LYS A 57 4.30 24.61 -9.09
CA LYS A 57 4.07 25.07 -7.72
C LYS A 57 2.68 24.61 -7.24
N GLN A 58 2.61 24.08 -6.03
CA GLN A 58 1.36 23.66 -5.39
C GLN A 58 1.27 24.28 -4.00
N GLY A 59 0.08 24.74 -3.61
CA GLY A 59 -0.14 25.24 -2.24
C GLY A 59 0.32 24.26 -1.16
N ARG A 60 0.88 24.81 -0.08
CA ARG A 60 1.33 24.06 1.09
C ARG A 60 0.16 23.43 1.81
N MET A 61 0.33 22.18 2.22
CA MET A 61 -0.69 21.48 3.01
C MET A 61 -0.80 22.14 4.39
N THR A 62 -1.98 22.67 4.68
CA THR A 62 -2.26 23.55 5.81
C THR A 62 -3.55 23.12 6.49
N ARG A 63 -3.55 23.10 7.83
CA ARG A 63 -4.75 22.87 8.63
C ARG A 63 -5.64 24.10 8.58
N VAL A 64 -6.85 23.94 8.05
CA VAL A 64 -7.84 25.01 7.90
C VAL A 64 -9.25 24.49 8.24
N PRO A 65 -10.23 25.36 8.53
CA PRO A 65 -11.61 24.94 8.75
C PRO A 65 -12.16 24.15 7.57
N LYS A 66 -12.96 23.11 7.84
CA LYS A 66 -13.45 22.16 6.84
C LYS A 66 -14.21 22.90 5.73
N GLY A 67 -13.76 22.69 4.48
CA GLY A 67 -14.37 23.34 3.32
C GLY A 67 -15.78 22.84 3.02
N VAL A 68 -16.59 23.69 2.40
CA VAL A 68 -17.96 23.37 1.98
C VAL A 68 -17.99 22.78 0.57
N LYS A 69 -18.86 21.79 0.33
CA LYS A 69 -19.10 21.25 -1.02
C LYS A 69 -20.10 22.13 -1.77
N ARG A 70 -19.58 22.98 -2.66
CA ARG A 70 -20.40 23.86 -3.53
C ARG A 70 -21.11 23.05 -4.62
N THR A 71 -22.43 22.87 -4.51
CA THR A 71 -23.27 22.22 -5.56
C THR A 71 -24.04 23.25 -6.38
N VAL A 72 -25.05 23.90 -5.79
CA VAL A 72 -25.89 24.93 -6.42
C VAL A 72 -26.18 26.02 -5.38
N GLY A 73 -25.35 27.06 -5.33
CA GLY A 73 -25.51 28.15 -4.36
C GLY A 73 -24.25 29.01 -4.21
N VAL A 74 -24.36 30.05 -3.38
CA VAL A 74 -23.21 30.82 -2.90
C VAL A 74 -22.94 30.36 -1.47
N GLU A 75 -21.85 29.62 -1.28
CA GLU A 75 -21.43 29.14 0.04
C GLU A 75 -19.92 29.34 0.19
N ALA A 76 -19.55 30.09 1.22
CA ALA A 76 -18.18 30.46 1.52
C ALA A 76 -17.50 29.43 2.42
N ASN A 77 -16.20 29.27 2.28
CA ASN A 77 -15.38 28.59 3.30
C ASN A 77 -15.15 29.55 4.49
N LEU A 78 -14.73 29.02 5.65
CA LEU A 78 -14.49 29.83 6.85
C LEU A 78 -12.99 30.15 6.96
N LEU A 79 -12.63 31.45 7.01
CA LEU A 79 -11.24 31.96 7.15
C LEU A 79 -10.24 31.60 6.03
N TRP A 80 -10.70 30.98 4.95
CA TRP A 80 -9.91 30.78 3.73
C TRP A 80 -10.82 30.68 2.53
N ASP A 81 -10.43 31.19 1.37
CA ASP A 81 -11.17 30.97 0.11
C ASP A 81 -10.36 31.46 -1.10
N THR A 82 -10.93 31.29 -2.28
CA THR A 82 -10.47 31.98 -3.51
C THR A 82 -10.75 33.48 -3.43
N ALA A 83 -9.97 34.31 -4.15
CA ALA A 83 -10.13 35.77 -4.16
C ALA A 83 -11.56 36.30 -4.44
N PRO A 84 -12.39 35.65 -5.29
CA PRO A 84 -13.78 36.08 -5.46
C PRO A 84 -14.63 36.03 -4.18
N TYR A 85 -14.36 35.07 -3.30
CA TYR A 85 -15.05 34.95 -2.02
C TYR A 85 -14.34 35.75 -0.93
N ALA A 86 -13.02 35.58 -0.79
CA ALA A 86 -12.28 36.18 0.31
C ALA A 86 -12.12 37.70 0.19
N LEU A 87 -12.11 38.24 -1.04
CA LEU A 87 -11.77 39.64 -1.33
C LEU A 87 -12.76 40.33 -2.27
N GLY A 88 -13.83 39.63 -2.69
CA GLY A 88 -14.78 40.18 -3.66
C GLY A 88 -14.13 40.57 -4.99
N HIS A 89 -13.04 39.90 -5.39
CA HIS A 89 -12.24 40.27 -6.56
C HIS A 89 -12.30 39.20 -7.65
N LEU A 90 -12.67 39.61 -8.87
CA LEU A 90 -12.68 38.72 -10.04
C LEU A 90 -11.31 38.68 -10.73
N LEU A 91 -10.66 37.51 -10.70
CA LEU A 91 -9.32 37.31 -11.23
C LEU A 91 -9.24 37.49 -12.76
N ARG A 92 -8.06 37.89 -13.26
CA ARG A 92 -7.79 38.01 -14.71
C ARG A 92 -7.85 36.68 -15.44
N SER A 93 -7.41 35.60 -14.81
CA SER A 93 -7.51 34.23 -15.33
C SER A 93 -8.95 33.84 -15.61
N ASP A 94 -9.89 34.14 -14.70
CA ASP A 94 -11.33 33.90 -14.88
C ASP A 94 -11.90 34.69 -16.06
N LYS A 95 -11.49 35.95 -16.19
CA LYS A 95 -11.87 36.82 -17.33
C LYS A 95 -11.40 36.19 -18.65
N LYS A 96 -10.12 35.81 -18.74
CA LYS A 96 -9.54 35.22 -19.96
C LYS A 96 -10.14 33.86 -20.29
N ALA A 97 -10.31 32.96 -19.32
CA ALA A 97 -10.84 31.61 -19.52
C ALA A 97 -12.27 31.62 -20.09
N LYS A 98 -13.11 32.55 -19.65
CA LYS A 98 -14.50 32.67 -20.13
C LYS A 98 -14.62 33.46 -21.43
N LEU A 99 -13.74 34.42 -21.69
CA LEU A 99 -13.61 35.03 -23.03
C LEU A 99 -13.10 34.01 -24.07
N ALA A 100 -12.29 33.03 -23.65
CA ALA A 100 -11.68 32.03 -24.52
C ALA A 100 -12.53 30.75 -24.70
N TYR A 101 -13.83 30.74 -24.37
CA TYR A 101 -14.70 29.55 -24.50
C TYR A 101 -14.60 28.92 -25.90
N ARG A 102 -13.77 27.87 -26.01
CA ARG A 102 -13.58 27.01 -27.17
C ARG A 102 -14.20 25.67 -26.81
N GLY A 103 -15.32 25.33 -27.44
CA GLY A 103 -15.90 23.99 -27.32
C GLY A 103 -14.89 22.94 -27.82
N LYS A 104 -14.83 21.78 -27.16
CA LYS A 104 -14.10 20.61 -27.69
C LYS A 104 -14.82 20.11 -28.94
N GLY A 105 -14.20 20.28 -30.11
CA GLY A 105 -14.71 19.81 -31.40
C GLY A 105 -14.54 20.83 -32.52
N ALA A 106 -14.24 20.35 -33.73
CA ALA A 106 -13.84 21.13 -34.89
C ALA A 106 -14.73 22.38 -35.15
N VAL A 107 -14.03 23.53 -35.25
CA VAL A 107 -14.41 24.83 -35.84
C VAL A 107 -15.90 25.22 -35.72
N LYS A 108 -16.27 25.89 -34.62
CA LYS A 108 -17.44 26.80 -34.60
C LYS A 108 -17.07 28.12 -33.91
N ARG A 109 -17.50 29.24 -34.52
CA ARG A 109 -17.21 30.64 -34.13
C ARG A 109 -17.39 30.87 -32.63
N LEU A 110 -16.49 31.67 -32.05
CA LEU A 110 -16.55 32.18 -30.69
C LEU A 110 -17.86 32.98 -30.50
N ASP A 111 -18.81 32.49 -29.69
CA ASP A 111 -20.03 33.23 -29.36
C ASP A 111 -19.74 34.23 -28.24
N LEU A 112 -19.22 35.40 -28.64
CA LEU A 112 -18.87 36.51 -27.75
C LEU A 112 -20.03 36.95 -26.86
N SER A 113 -21.28 36.73 -27.27
CA SER A 113 -22.48 37.13 -26.50
C SER A 113 -22.67 36.27 -25.25
N LYS A 114 -22.47 34.95 -25.36
CA LYS A 114 -22.53 34.01 -24.23
C LYS A 114 -21.39 34.25 -23.23
N SER A 115 -20.18 34.50 -23.71
CA SER A 115 -19.04 34.83 -22.85
C SER A 115 -19.24 36.13 -22.06
N LYS A 116 -19.83 37.17 -22.68
CA LYS A 116 -20.19 38.41 -21.99
C LYS A 116 -21.29 38.19 -20.94
N LYS A 117 -22.31 37.38 -21.25
CA LYS A 117 -23.40 37.04 -20.32
C LYS A 117 -22.90 36.26 -19.09
N GLU A 118 -22.00 35.30 -19.28
CA GLU A 118 -21.38 34.55 -18.18
C GLU A 118 -20.46 35.43 -17.32
N LEU A 119 -19.67 36.32 -17.95
CA LEU A 119 -18.85 37.28 -17.21
C LEU A 119 -19.70 38.25 -16.40
N ALA A 120 -20.82 38.73 -16.96
CA ALA A 120 -21.79 39.57 -16.25
C ALA A 120 -22.42 38.81 -15.07
N LYS A 121 -22.76 37.53 -15.26
CA LYS A 121 -23.28 36.66 -14.19
C LYS A 121 -22.26 36.46 -13.06
N MET A 122 -20.98 36.30 -13.37
CA MET A 122 -19.92 36.20 -12.35
C MET A 122 -19.78 37.52 -11.58
N LYS A 123 -19.72 38.65 -12.29
CA LYS A 123 -19.68 39.98 -11.66
C LYS A 123 -20.89 40.22 -10.75
N ALA A 124 -22.08 39.79 -11.16
CA ALA A 124 -23.31 39.92 -10.35
C ALA A 124 -23.33 39.00 -9.11
N ARG A 125 -22.57 37.90 -9.11
CA ARG A 125 -22.44 36.98 -7.96
C ARG A 125 -21.37 37.42 -6.97
N LEU A 126 -20.38 38.19 -7.42
CA LEU A 126 -19.20 38.57 -6.64
C LEU A 126 -19.54 39.27 -5.31
N PRO A 127 -20.46 40.26 -5.24
CA PRO A 127 -20.86 40.86 -3.96
C PRO A 127 -21.51 39.84 -3.03
N LYS A 128 -22.30 38.90 -3.57
CA LYS A 128 -22.94 37.85 -2.76
C LYS A 128 -21.91 36.85 -2.21
N GLN A 129 -20.89 36.53 -2.98
CA GLN A 129 -19.80 35.64 -2.55
C GLN A 129 -18.99 36.26 -1.43
N TYR A 130 -18.64 37.54 -1.58
CA TYR A 130 -17.93 38.30 -0.56
C TYR A 130 -18.75 38.45 0.72
N ALA A 131 -20.01 38.90 0.60
CA ALA A 131 -20.91 39.03 1.75
C ALA A 131 -21.09 37.71 2.49
N ALA A 132 -21.27 36.59 1.78
CA ALA A 132 -21.39 35.27 2.40
C ALA A 132 -20.10 34.83 3.13
N PHE A 133 -18.92 35.28 2.69
CA PHE A 133 -17.65 35.01 3.36
C PHE A 133 -17.54 35.81 4.68
N VAL A 134 -17.85 37.11 4.63
CA VAL A 134 -17.84 37.98 5.81
C VAL A 134 -18.88 37.54 6.84
N GLU A 135 -20.14 37.35 6.42
CA GLU A 135 -21.25 36.92 7.29
C GLU A 135 -20.94 35.59 7.98
N LYS A 136 -20.30 34.66 7.28
CA LYS A 136 -19.89 33.38 7.85
C LYS A 136 -18.86 33.55 8.96
N ILE A 137 -17.87 34.43 8.79
CA ILE A 137 -16.88 34.72 9.84
C ILE A 137 -17.56 35.40 11.03
N GLU A 138 -18.40 36.40 10.79
CA GLU A 138 -19.13 37.13 11.84
C GLU A 138 -19.99 36.19 12.68
N LYS A 139 -20.81 35.36 12.02
CA LYS A 139 -21.69 34.40 12.69
C LYS A 139 -20.93 33.33 13.46
N ASN A 140 -19.84 32.81 12.90
CA ASN A 140 -19.04 31.77 13.55
C ASN A 140 -18.23 32.31 14.74
N PHE A 141 -17.96 33.62 14.82
CA PHE A 141 -17.09 34.18 15.86
C PHE A 141 -17.71 35.33 16.66
N GLU A 142 -19.04 35.45 16.67
CA GLU A 142 -19.80 36.47 17.42
C GLU A 142 -19.38 36.57 18.89
N TYR A 143 -19.08 35.43 19.52
CA TYR A 143 -18.68 35.33 20.93
C TYR A 143 -17.22 34.92 21.12
N CYS A 144 -16.36 35.06 20.09
CA CYS A 144 -14.96 34.69 20.15
C CYS A 144 -14.07 35.93 20.32
N ASP A 145 -13.45 36.05 21.49
CA ASP A 145 -12.46 37.10 21.77
C ASP A 145 -11.07 36.66 21.29
N ASP A 146 -10.73 37.02 20.04
CA ASP A 146 -9.41 36.80 19.45
C ASP A 146 -8.99 37.99 18.57
N ALA A 147 -7.73 38.44 18.73
CA ALA A 147 -7.18 39.58 18.00
C ALA A 147 -7.11 39.32 16.48
N GLY A 148 -6.82 38.09 16.05
CA GLY A 148 -6.78 37.72 14.64
C GLY A 148 -8.15 37.80 13.98
N ILE A 149 -9.20 37.32 14.65
CA ILE A 149 -10.57 37.45 14.13
C ILE A 149 -10.98 38.92 14.00
N ARG A 150 -10.66 39.76 15.00
CA ARG A 150 -10.91 41.20 14.91
C ARG A 150 -10.18 41.84 13.74
N ALA A 151 -8.90 41.52 13.56
CA ALA A 151 -8.09 42.01 12.45
C ALA A 151 -8.68 41.62 11.09
N VAL A 152 -9.09 40.36 10.92
CA VAL A 152 -9.73 39.88 9.67
C VAL A 152 -11.05 40.60 9.42
N LEU A 153 -11.91 40.72 10.43
CA LEU A 153 -13.19 41.42 10.26
C LEU A 153 -12.99 42.91 9.98
N ALA A 154 -12.03 43.57 10.61
CA ALA A 154 -11.69 44.96 10.33
C ALA A 154 -11.19 45.13 8.88
N PHE A 155 -10.23 44.29 8.46
CA PHE A 155 -9.72 44.25 7.09
C PHE A 155 -10.83 44.08 6.04
N LEU A 156 -11.73 43.11 6.27
CA LEU A 156 -12.82 42.81 5.34
C LEU A 156 -13.94 43.86 5.37
N ARG A 157 -14.20 44.52 6.49
CA ARG A 157 -15.24 45.56 6.58
C ARG A 157 -14.80 46.88 5.94
N ILE A 158 -13.52 47.24 6.08
CA ILE A 158 -12.94 48.41 5.39
C ILE A 158 -12.98 48.17 3.87
N ALA A 159 -12.68 46.94 3.43
CA ALA A 159 -12.73 46.54 2.03
C ALA A 159 -11.84 47.38 1.09
N GLU A 160 -10.76 47.95 1.61
CA GLU A 160 -9.73 48.68 0.85
C GLU A 160 -8.54 47.76 0.56
N PHE A 161 -8.47 47.20 -0.65
CA PHE A 161 -7.49 46.19 -1.03
C PHE A 161 -6.41 46.69 -1.99
N ASP A 162 -6.31 48.01 -2.24
CA ASP A 162 -5.40 48.57 -3.24
C ASP A 162 -3.94 48.22 -2.97
N ALA A 163 -3.50 48.30 -1.71
CA ALA A 163 -2.14 47.90 -1.31
C ALA A 163 -1.88 46.41 -1.55
N LEU A 164 -2.87 45.54 -1.27
CA LEU A 164 -2.79 44.11 -1.53
C LEU A 164 -2.71 43.82 -3.05
N PHE A 165 -3.52 44.48 -3.87
CA PHE A 165 -3.54 44.30 -5.32
C PHE A 165 -2.30 44.88 -6.02
N ALA A 166 -1.65 45.89 -5.41
CA ALA A 166 -0.39 46.45 -5.88
C ALA A 166 0.83 45.59 -5.51
N HIS A 167 0.69 44.64 -4.57
CA HIS A 167 1.79 43.80 -4.13
C HIS A 167 2.36 42.95 -5.28
N PRO A 168 3.70 42.78 -5.42
CA PRO A 168 4.32 42.06 -6.53
C PRO A 168 3.78 40.62 -6.71
N LEU A 169 3.51 39.93 -5.60
CA LEU A 169 2.95 38.57 -5.61
C LEU A 169 1.48 38.49 -6.02
N TRP A 170 0.75 39.60 -6.15
CA TRP A 170 -0.66 39.58 -6.58
C TRP A 170 -0.81 39.01 -8.00
N GLN A 171 0.18 39.23 -8.88
CA GLN A 171 0.17 38.64 -10.23
C GLN A 171 0.15 37.11 -10.20
N GLU A 172 0.81 36.51 -9.21
CA GLU A 172 0.81 35.06 -8.99
C GLU A 172 -0.53 34.54 -8.45
N VAL A 173 -1.22 35.33 -7.63
CA VAL A 173 -2.60 35.06 -7.19
C VAL A 173 -3.54 35.09 -8.39
N GLU A 174 -3.44 36.11 -9.25
CA GLU A 174 -4.23 36.24 -10.47
C GLU A 174 -3.99 35.07 -11.44
N ALA A 175 -2.75 34.61 -11.54
CA ALA A 175 -2.37 33.53 -12.46
C ALA A 175 -2.82 32.15 -11.96
N SER A 176 -2.68 31.87 -10.66
CA SER A 176 -2.97 30.55 -10.10
C SER A 176 -4.44 30.34 -9.73
N GLY A 177 -5.14 31.41 -9.31
CA GLY A 177 -6.49 31.29 -8.74
C GLY A 177 -6.55 30.45 -7.46
N GLY A 178 -5.42 30.36 -6.75
CA GLY A 178 -5.25 29.56 -5.54
C GLY A 178 -6.07 30.05 -4.33
N ASN A 179 -6.03 29.25 -3.27
CA ASN A 179 -6.69 29.56 -2.00
C ASN A 179 -5.84 30.55 -1.17
N LEU A 180 -6.53 31.49 -0.54
CA LEU A 180 -5.99 32.51 0.36
C LEU A 180 -6.42 32.21 1.79
N THR A 181 -5.56 32.49 2.77
CA THR A 181 -5.93 32.57 4.19
C THR A 181 -5.22 33.74 4.87
N PHE A 182 -5.44 33.95 6.17
CA PHE A 182 -5.00 35.12 6.92
C PHE A 182 -4.09 34.75 8.09
N ALA A 183 -3.10 35.61 8.37
CA ALA A 183 -2.22 35.55 9.54
C ALA A 183 -2.04 36.96 10.14
N LEU A 184 -1.65 37.03 11.41
CA LEU A 184 -1.11 38.26 11.98
C LEU A 184 0.38 38.41 11.63
N GLU A 185 0.98 39.58 11.88
CA GLU A 185 2.38 39.86 11.56
C GLU A 185 3.39 38.92 12.26
N ASP A 186 2.99 38.26 13.34
CA ASP A 186 3.73 37.18 14.00
C ASP A 186 3.87 35.90 13.14
N GLY A 187 3.17 35.85 11.99
CA GLY A 187 3.15 34.72 11.07
C GLY A 187 2.21 33.59 11.49
N GLU A 188 1.52 33.71 12.62
CA GLU A 188 0.56 32.72 13.08
C GLU A 188 -0.74 32.83 12.26
N MET A 189 -1.13 31.73 11.61
CA MET A 189 -2.38 31.68 10.85
C MET A 189 -3.57 31.81 11.79
N ILE A 190 -4.46 32.74 11.49
CA ILE A 190 -5.59 33.09 12.36
C ILE A 190 -6.52 31.90 12.58
N CYS A 191 -6.69 31.06 11.56
CA CYS A 191 -7.49 29.85 11.67
C CYS A 191 -6.87 28.74 12.54
N GLN A 192 -5.59 28.87 12.94
CA GLN A 192 -4.88 27.90 13.78
C GLN A 192 -4.71 28.36 15.22
N ARG A 193 -5.10 29.60 15.54
CA ARG A 193 -5.00 30.18 16.88
C ARG A 193 -5.85 29.41 17.89
N PRO A 194 -5.40 29.21 19.15
CA PRO A 194 -6.09 28.35 20.11
C PRO A 194 -7.56 28.73 20.38
N ALA A 195 -7.90 30.03 20.47
CA ALA A 195 -9.28 30.49 20.67
C ALA A 195 -10.18 30.17 19.48
N VAL A 196 -9.67 30.39 18.26
CA VAL A 196 -10.36 30.13 17.00
C VAL A 196 -10.60 28.64 16.79
N VAL A 197 -9.58 27.82 17.02
CA VAL A 197 -9.68 26.35 16.94
C VAL A 197 -10.71 25.82 17.93
N ARG A 198 -10.66 26.26 19.20
CA ARG A 198 -11.67 25.86 20.21
C ARG A 198 -13.08 26.22 19.78
N SER A 199 -13.29 27.45 19.30
CA SER A 199 -14.61 27.91 18.85
C SER A 199 -15.18 27.05 17.71
N ILE A 200 -14.37 26.74 16.70
CA ILE A 200 -14.79 25.89 15.57
C ILE A 200 -15.06 24.46 16.03
N VAL A 201 -14.20 23.89 16.88
CA VAL A 201 -14.36 22.52 17.38
C VAL A 201 -15.67 22.39 18.18
N GLU A 202 -15.97 23.35 19.07
CA GLU A 202 -17.21 23.33 19.85
C GLU A 202 -18.45 23.45 18.95
N GLN A 203 -18.41 24.31 17.93
CA GLN A 203 -19.52 24.45 16.96
C GLN A 203 -19.68 23.22 16.05
N ALA A 204 -18.59 22.47 15.82
CA ALA A 204 -18.62 21.25 15.03
C ALA A 204 -19.12 20.04 15.83
N LYS A 205 -19.22 20.13 17.17
CA LYS A 205 -19.82 19.08 17.98
C LYS A 205 -21.33 19.00 17.69
N PRO A 206 -21.89 17.78 17.62
CA PRO A 206 -23.31 17.55 17.45
C PRO A 206 -24.10 18.14 18.63
N SER A 207 -25.27 18.69 18.35
CA SER A 207 -26.22 19.14 19.37
C SER A 207 -26.72 17.99 20.23
N THR A 208 -26.95 18.24 21.52
CA THR A 208 -27.51 17.27 22.48
C THR A 208 -28.91 16.82 22.05
N GLY A 209 -29.09 15.53 21.73
CA GLY A 209 -30.37 14.95 21.28
C GLY A 209 -30.28 13.96 20.11
N GLY A 210 -29.08 13.50 19.74
CA GLY A 210 -28.85 12.60 18.60
C GLY A 210 -29.16 11.11 18.82
N GLN A 211 -29.06 10.33 17.75
CA GLN A 211 -29.18 8.86 17.81
C GLN A 211 -27.84 8.24 18.27
N VAL A 212 -27.88 7.05 18.85
CA VAL A 212 -26.66 6.35 19.28
C VAL A 212 -25.82 5.96 18.07
N CYS A 213 -24.57 6.40 18.03
CA CYS A 213 -23.61 6.01 17.00
C CYS A 213 -23.20 4.54 17.16
N ALA A 214 -23.34 3.74 16.09
CA ALA A 214 -22.96 2.33 16.07
C ALA A 214 -21.45 2.06 16.22
N VAL A 215 -20.59 3.08 16.05
CA VAL A 215 -19.13 2.95 16.16
C VAL A 215 -18.63 3.30 17.56
N ARG A 216 -19.18 4.37 18.16
CA ARG A 216 -18.76 4.89 19.47
C ARG A 216 -19.64 4.43 20.64
N GLY A 217 -20.91 4.10 20.38
CA GLY A 217 -21.90 3.80 21.41
C GLY A 217 -22.47 5.02 22.12
N GLU A 218 -22.09 6.24 21.73
CA GLU A 218 -22.52 7.51 22.32
C GLU A 218 -23.56 8.22 21.42
N PRO A 219 -24.44 9.08 21.97
CA PRO A 219 -25.33 9.92 21.16
C PRO A 219 -24.56 10.87 20.25
N ASP A 220 -24.90 10.89 18.96
CA ASP A 220 -24.29 11.75 17.95
C ASP A 220 -25.32 12.12 16.87
N GLU A 221 -25.05 13.18 16.12
CA GLU A 221 -25.80 13.50 14.91
C GLU A 221 -25.34 12.56 13.79
N LEU A 222 -26.26 11.90 13.09
CA LEU A 222 -25.88 10.93 12.07
C LEU A 222 -25.30 11.58 10.82
N ALA A 223 -24.25 10.97 10.27
CA ALA A 223 -23.69 11.34 8.99
C ALA A 223 -24.55 10.74 7.86
N GLU A 224 -25.22 11.58 7.07
CA GLU A 224 -25.97 11.12 5.89
C GLU A 224 -25.05 10.60 4.78
N LEU A 225 -23.95 11.34 4.55
CA LEU A 225 -22.93 11.05 3.56
C LEU A 225 -21.56 11.09 4.22
N HIS A 226 -20.75 10.09 3.92
CA HIS A 226 -19.41 9.95 4.47
C HIS A 226 -18.38 10.64 3.56
N THR A 227 -17.27 11.06 4.16
CA THR A 227 -16.14 11.68 3.50
C THR A 227 -15.42 10.65 2.64
N ALA A 228 -15.10 11.04 1.40
CA ALA A 228 -14.38 10.19 0.47
C ALA A 228 -12.94 9.96 0.97
N ILE A 229 -12.52 8.71 0.93
CA ILE A 229 -11.15 8.30 1.25
C ILE A 229 -10.30 8.45 -0.01
N LYS A 230 -9.19 9.17 0.11
CA LYS A 230 -8.23 9.46 -0.94
C LYS A 230 -6.95 8.67 -0.69
N GLY A 231 -6.14 8.48 -1.74
CA GLY A 231 -4.83 7.82 -1.62
C GLY A 231 -4.84 6.29 -1.71
N VAL A 232 -6.00 5.66 -1.90
CA VAL A 232 -6.08 4.26 -2.35
C VAL A 232 -5.58 4.18 -3.79
N TRP A 233 -4.53 3.39 -4.03
CA TRP A 233 -3.98 3.19 -5.36
C TRP A 233 -5.01 2.57 -6.31
N GLY A 234 -5.06 3.08 -7.54
CA GLY A 234 -6.03 2.68 -8.56
C GLY A 234 -7.45 3.24 -8.34
N ALA A 235 -7.74 3.93 -7.24
CA ALA A 235 -9.01 4.61 -7.04
C ALA A 235 -9.08 5.96 -7.78
N GLN A 236 -10.28 6.54 -7.86
CA GLN A 236 -10.49 7.86 -8.45
C GLN A 236 -9.73 8.95 -7.66
N SER A 237 -9.22 9.98 -8.35
CA SER A 237 -8.51 11.10 -7.71
C SER A 237 -9.39 11.91 -6.75
N SER A 238 -10.72 11.88 -6.96
CA SER A 238 -11.72 12.44 -6.04
C SER A 238 -11.89 11.65 -4.74
N GLY A 239 -11.31 10.44 -4.67
CA GLY A 239 -11.51 9.47 -3.60
C GLY A 239 -12.71 8.56 -3.83
N ALA A 240 -12.85 7.57 -2.96
CA ALA A 240 -13.93 6.58 -2.95
C ALA A 240 -14.45 6.36 -1.52
N ASN A 241 -15.69 5.89 -1.39
CA ASN A 241 -16.31 5.74 -0.08
C ASN A 241 -16.14 4.31 0.47
N ILE A 242 -15.79 4.20 1.76
CA ILE A 242 -15.77 2.93 2.50
C ILE A 242 -17.17 2.54 3.03
N VAL A 243 -17.98 3.54 3.39
CA VAL A 243 -19.40 3.39 3.73
C VAL A 243 -20.20 4.30 2.80
N SER A 244 -21.16 3.74 2.05
CA SER A 244 -22.01 4.52 1.16
C SER A 244 -23.39 3.88 0.96
N PHE A 245 -24.44 4.65 1.20
CA PHE A 245 -25.83 4.28 0.92
C PHE A 245 -26.44 5.31 -0.03
N ASN A 246 -26.12 5.24 -1.31
CA ASN A 246 -26.51 6.28 -2.29
C ASN A 246 -27.59 5.83 -3.28
N LEU A 247 -28.17 4.66 -3.11
CA LEU A 247 -29.19 4.09 -4.00
C LEU A 247 -30.45 3.74 -3.22
N ASP A 248 -31.62 3.91 -3.82
CA ASP A 248 -32.89 3.57 -3.16
C ASP A 248 -32.97 2.08 -2.82
N ALA A 249 -32.35 1.22 -3.64
CA ALA A 249 -32.30 -0.23 -3.44
C ALA A 249 -31.61 -0.69 -2.14
N VAL A 250 -30.86 0.20 -1.46
CA VAL A 250 -30.23 -0.10 -0.17
C VAL A 250 -30.94 0.56 1.02
N SER A 251 -32.14 1.10 0.81
CA SER A 251 -33.01 1.62 1.87
C SER A 251 -33.74 0.48 2.58
N SER A 252 -33.75 0.47 3.90
CA SER A 252 -34.39 -0.57 4.71
C SER A 252 -35.10 0.02 5.92
N PHE A 253 -36.21 -0.59 6.37
CA PHE A 253 -37.01 -0.13 7.52
C PHE A 253 -37.41 1.35 7.48
N GLY A 254 -37.70 1.89 6.29
CA GLY A 254 -38.04 3.31 6.08
C GLY A 254 -36.85 4.28 6.19
N LYS A 255 -35.63 3.78 6.42
CA LYS A 255 -34.41 4.58 6.53
C LYS A 255 -33.76 4.76 5.16
N LYS A 256 -33.25 5.97 4.91
CA LYS A 256 -32.56 6.35 3.68
C LYS A 256 -31.13 6.78 3.99
N GLN A 257 -30.23 6.62 3.01
CA GLN A 257 -28.83 7.04 3.12
C GLN A 257 -28.14 6.54 4.41
N GLY A 258 -27.32 7.37 5.05
CA GLY A 258 -26.57 7.05 6.26
C GLY A 258 -27.44 6.60 7.45
N HIS A 259 -28.75 6.85 7.46
CA HIS A 259 -29.63 6.30 8.50
C HIS A 259 -29.72 4.77 8.48
N ASN A 260 -29.39 4.11 7.36
CA ASN A 260 -29.32 2.64 7.28
C ASN A 260 -28.11 2.06 8.05
N ALA A 261 -27.09 2.87 8.31
CA ALA A 261 -25.92 2.50 9.11
C ALA A 261 -25.61 3.68 10.05
N PRO A 262 -26.24 3.75 11.24
CA PRO A 262 -26.21 4.93 12.09
C PRO A 262 -24.80 5.20 12.62
N ILE A 263 -24.02 5.98 11.87
CA ILE A 263 -22.68 6.42 12.22
C ILE A 263 -22.75 7.92 12.48
N GLY A 264 -22.29 8.33 13.65
CA GLY A 264 -22.27 9.73 14.06
C GLY A 264 -21.22 10.54 13.30
N LYS A 265 -21.45 11.84 13.15
CA LYS A 265 -20.55 12.78 12.46
C LYS A 265 -19.17 12.82 13.10
N GLN A 266 -19.06 12.69 14.42
CA GLN A 266 -17.74 12.66 15.06
C GLN A 266 -16.97 11.38 14.71
N ALA A 267 -17.65 10.23 14.77
CA ALA A 267 -17.04 8.95 14.39
C ALA A 267 -16.65 8.94 12.91
N GLU A 268 -17.53 9.43 12.03
CA GLU A 268 -17.28 9.59 10.61
C GLU A 268 -16.05 10.44 10.33
N PHE A 269 -15.96 11.60 10.98
CA PHE A 269 -14.81 12.48 10.89
C PHE A 269 -13.53 11.77 11.35
N ALA A 270 -13.55 11.14 12.53
CA ALA A 270 -12.39 10.50 13.12
C ALA A 270 -11.83 9.40 12.21
N TYR A 271 -12.65 8.42 11.83
CA TYR A 271 -12.16 7.28 11.07
C TYR A 271 -11.71 7.67 9.66
N THR A 272 -12.38 8.64 9.01
CA THR A 272 -12.01 9.08 7.66
C THR A 272 -10.72 9.91 7.68
N THR A 273 -10.51 10.72 8.72
CA THR A 273 -9.29 11.51 8.89
C THR A 273 -8.09 10.60 9.17
N ALA A 274 -8.22 9.64 10.11
CA ALA A 274 -7.19 8.64 10.39
C ALA A 274 -6.83 7.82 9.13
N LEU A 275 -7.83 7.36 8.38
CA LEU A 275 -7.55 6.53 7.21
C LEU A 275 -6.88 7.32 6.08
N ASN A 276 -7.30 8.57 5.84
CA ASN A 276 -6.63 9.43 4.87
C ASN A 276 -5.20 9.77 5.30
N TYR A 277 -4.96 9.95 6.61
CA TYR A 277 -3.62 10.15 7.16
C TYR A 277 -2.71 8.94 6.89
N LEU A 278 -3.18 7.73 7.22
CA LEU A 278 -2.45 6.48 6.94
C LEU A 278 -2.19 6.31 5.44
N LEU A 279 -3.17 6.62 4.59
CA LEU A 279 -3.03 6.50 3.13
C LEU A 279 -2.13 7.57 2.51
N ALA A 280 -1.91 8.69 3.18
CA ALA A 280 -0.93 9.70 2.77
C ALA A 280 0.49 9.37 3.23
N SER A 281 0.63 8.56 4.29
CA SER A 281 1.90 8.13 4.86
C SER A 281 2.71 7.26 3.88
N ASP A 282 4.02 7.41 3.94
CA ASP A 282 5.02 6.53 3.32
C ASP A 282 5.53 5.47 4.30
N ARG A 283 5.42 5.71 5.62
CA ARG A 283 5.90 4.83 6.69
C ARG A 283 4.89 3.76 7.11
N GLN A 284 3.60 4.03 6.98
CA GLN A 284 2.50 3.16 7.45
C GLN A 284 1.63 2.63 6.31
N ARG A 285 2.19 2.57 5.09
CA ARG A 285 1.48 2.13 3.90
C ARG A 285 2.40 1.34 2.98
N MET A 286 1.91 0.21 2.47
CA MET A 286 2.60 -0.59 1.46
C MET A 286 1.63 -1.14 0.42
N GLN A 287 2.16 -1.61 -0.71
CA GLN A 287 1.37 -2.23 -1.77
C GLN A 287 1.45 -3.75 -1.68
N VAL A 288 0.28 -4.40 -1.71
CA VAL A 288 0.17 -5.87 -1.76
C VAL A 288 -0.75 -6.24 -2.91
N GLY A 289 -0.16 -6.55 -4.07
CA GLY A 289 -0.93 -6.73 -5.30
C GLY A 289 -1.72 -5.48 -5.67
N ASP A 290 -3.04 -5.60 -5.77
CA ASP A 290 -3.96 -4.47 -6.02
C ASP A 290 -4.39 -3.71 -4.76
N ALA A 291 -4.01 -4.20 -3.57
CA ALA A 291 -4.45 -3.65 -2.30
C ALA A 291 -3.47 -2.60 -1.76
N SER A 292 -3.97 -1.40 -1.48
CA SER A 292 -3.32 -0.42 -0.62
C SER A 292 -3.44 -0.90 0.82
N THR A 293 -2.32 -1.27 1.43
CA THR A 293 -2.31 -1.87 2.77
C THR A 293 -1.77 -0.86 3.78
N VAL A 294 -2.60 -0.52 4.77
CA VAL A 294 -2.22 0.35 5.90
C VAL A 294 -2.19 -0.46 7.19
N PHE A 295 -1.39 -0.02 8.15
CA PHE A 295 -1.23 -0.71 9.43
C PHE A 295 -0.89 0.28 10.54
N TRP A 296 -1.32 -0.04 11.75
CA TRP A 296 -1.11 0.79 12.93
C TRP A 296 -1.27 -0.03 14.22
N ALA A 297 -0.60 0.41 15.27
CA ALA A 297 -0.85 -0.03 16.63
C ALA A 297 -1.90 0.89 17.30
N ARG A 298 -2.66 0.37 18.26
CA ARG A 298 -3.54 1.22 19.07
C ARG A 298 -2.72 2.25 19.86
N ASP A 299 -1.64 1.80 20.46
CA ASP A 299 -0.72 2.60 21.27
C ASP A 299 0.59 2.82 20.48
N PRO A 300 1.34 3.92 20.72
CA PRO A 300 2.60 4.16 20.01
C PRO A 300 3.55 2.96 20.10
N SER A 301 4.09 2.53 18.95
CA SER A 301 5.04 1.41 18.90
C SER A 301 5.99 1.54 17.71
N ASP A 302 7.27 1.32 17.97
CA ASP A 302 8.34 1.28 16.95
C ASP A 302 8.14 0.15 15.94
N PHE A 303 7.30 -0.84 16.27
CA PHE A 303 6.97 -1.92 15.34
C PHE A 303 6.30 -1.40 14.06
N GLU A 304 5.61 -0.25 14.09
CA GLU A 304 5.05 0.37 12.89
C GLU A 304 6.14 0.65 11.83
N GLN A 305 7.33 1.10 12.23
CA GLN A 305 8.48 1.33 11.33
C GLN A 305 9.21 0.06 10.93
N THR A 306 9.09 -1.00 11.72
CA THR A 306 9.73 -2.30 11.45
C THR A 306 8.88 -3.14 10.52
N PHE A 307 7.56 -3.08 10.66
CA PHE A 307 6.60 -3.85 9.87
C PHE A 307 6.76 -3.58 8.37
N ILE A 308 6.83 -2.31 7.95
CA ILE A 308 7.00 -1.95 6.54
C ILE A 308 8.30 -2.50 5.95
N SER A 309 9.41 -2.38 6.70
CA SER A 309 10.74 -2.81 6.25
C SER A 309 10.85 -4.31 6.03
N CYS A 310 9.96 -5.11 6.62
CA CYS A 310 9.90 -6.56 6.36
C CYS A 310 9.36 -6.87 4.96
N PHE A 311 8.65 -5.94 4.33
CA PHE A 311 7.95 -6.16 3.06
C PHE A 311 8.36 -5.21 1.95
N GLU A 312 9.19 -4.21 2.25
CA GLU A 312 9.79 -3.31 1.27
C GLU A 312 10.64 -4.06 0.24
N GLN A 313 10.65 -3.52 -0.97
CA GLN A 313 11.58 -3.94 -2.00
C GLN A 313 12.72 -2.94 -2.13
N PRO A 314 13.96 -3.40 -2.41
CA PRO A 314 15.01 -2.51 -2.84
C PRO A 314 14.60 -1.89 -4.18
N LYS A 315 14.73 -0.57 -4.34
CA LYS A 315 14.51 0.02 -5.66
C LYS A 315 15.64 -0.41 -6.58
N LYS A 316 15.34 -0.48 -7.88
CA LYS A 316 16.30 -0.87 -8.91
C LYS A 316 17.48 0.11 -8.89
N GLY A 317 18.66 -0.37 -8.47
CA GLY A 317 19.90 0.43 -8.39
C GLY A 317 20.25 1.00 -7.01
N GLU A 318 19.44 0.73 -5.97
CA GLU A 318 19.82 1.02 -4.58
C GLU A 318 20.68 -0.12 -3.99
N GLU A 319 21.53 0.20 -2.99
CA GLU A 319 22.28 -0.81 -2.23
C GLU A 319 21.35 -1.88 -1.63
N ALA A 320 21.89 -3.07 -1.37
CA ALA A 320 21.15 -4.18 -0.80
C ALA A 320 20.30 -3.75 0.41
N VAL A 321 19.06 -4.23 0.48
CA VAL A 321 18.15 -3.98 1.61
C VAL A 321 18.90 -4.24 2.92
N LYS A 322 18.89 -3.27 3.84
CA LYS A 322 19.38 -3.50 5.20
C LYS A 322 18.42 -4.43 5.92
N TYR A 323 18.79 -5.71 5.95
CA TYR A 323 18.00 -6.77 6.58
C TYR A 323 18.04 -6.76 8.12
N ASP A 324 18.70 -5.78 8.73
CA ASP A 324 18.91 -5.71 10.18
C ASP A 324 17.60 -5.70 10.97
N LYS A 325 16.59 -5.00 10.45
CA LYS A 325 15.25 -4.99 11.07
C LYS A 325 14.57 -6.37 11.03
N ILE A 326 14.70 -7.09 9.91
CA ILE A 326 14.17 -8.46 9.78
C ILE A 326 14.94 -9.41 10.72
N ARG A 327 16.28 -9.34 10.73
CA ARG A 327 17.11 -10.14 11.64
C ARG A 327 16.79 -9.84 13.10
N SER A 328 16.59 -8.58 13.45
CA SER A 328 16.21 -8.16 14.81
C SER A 328 14.86 -8.75 15.21
N LEU A 329 13.86 -8.69 14.32
CA LEU A 329 12.54 -9.30 14.55
C LEU A 329 12.65 -10.82 14.75
N LEU A 330 13.42 -11.51 13.91
CA LEU A 330 13.60 -12.96 14.03
C LEU A 330 14.31 -13.33 15.34
N ARG A 331 15.34 -12.57 15.72
CA ARG A 331 16.04 -12.77 16.99
C ARG A 331 15.14 -12.50 18.19
N SER A 332 14.32 -11.44 18.16
CA SER A 332 13.44 -11.11 19.27
C SER A 332 12.42 -12.23 19.52
N VAL A 333 11.80 -12.75 18.46
CA VAL A 333 10.85 -13.87 18.57
C VAL A 333 11.54 -15.14 19.07
N LYS A 334 12.74 -15.46 18.56
CA LYS A 334 13.49 -16.65 18.99
C LYS A 334 14.03 -16.58 20.41
N SER A 335 14.37 -15.39 20.89
CA SER A 335 14.89 -15.18 22.25
C SER A 335 13.85 -15.50 23.32
N GLY A 336 12.56 -15.45 22.98
CA GLY A 336 11.45 -15.68 23.91
C GLY A 336 11.33 -14.63 25.02
N VAL A 337 12.14 -13.55 24.97
CA VAL A 337 12.05 -12.44 25.94
C VAL A 337 10.85 -11.58 25.57
N PRO A 338 9.80 -11.55 26.42
CA PRO A 338 8.61 -10.79 26.09
C PRO A 338 8.89 -9.30 26.14
N ALA A 339 8.57 -8.59 25.07
CA ALA A 339 8.58 -7.13 25.08
C ALA A 339 7.39 -6.60 25.88
N GLU A 340 7.54 -5.45 26.54
CA GLU A 340 6.47 -4.84 27.34
C GLU A 340 5.20 -4.53 26.53
N ASP A 341 5.35 -4.31 25.21
CA ASP A 341 4.27 -3.94 24.28
C ASP A 341 3.53 -5.12 23.65
N GLU A 342 3.85 -6.38 23.99
CA GLU A 342 3.37 -7.57 23.26
C GLU A 342 1.84 -7.69 23.15
N THR A 343 1.11 -7.20 24.15
CA THR A 343 -0.35 -7.28 24.21
C THR A 343 -1.04 -6.10 23.53
N HIS A 344 -0.30 -5.06 23.14
CA HIS A 344 -0.87 -3.88 22.49
C HIS A 344 -1.55 -4.28 21.17
N PRO A 345 -2.79 -3.82 20.92
CA PRO A 345 -3.50 -4.14 19.69
C PRO A 345 -2.76 -3.62 18.45
N PHE A 346 -2.71 -4.44 17.41
CA PHE A 346 -2.13 -4.11 16.11
C PHE A 346 -3.10 -4.48 14.99
N TYR A 347 -3.18 -3.61 14.00
CA TYR A 347 -4.17 -3.67 12.94
C TYR A 347 -3.50 -3.61 11.57
N VAL A 348 -4.01 -4.38 10.60
CA VAL A 348 -3.62 -4.29 9.20
C VAL A 348 -4.87 -4.31 8.32
N LEU A 349 -5.01 -3.30 7.44
CA LEU A 349 -6.17 -3.13 6.58
C LEU A 349 -5.74 -3.04 5.11
N GLY A 350 -6.20 -3.99 4.30
CA GLY A 350 -5.99 -4.01 2.85
C GLY A 350 -7.20 -3.44 2.10
N LEU A 351 -7.00 -2.38 1.32
CA LEU A 351 -8.04 -1.67 0.57
C LEU A 351 -7.81 -1.78 -0.94
N ALA A 352 -8.80 -2.26 -1.68
CA ALA A 352 -8.77 -2.28 -3.13
C ALA A 352 -9.80 -1.30 -3.73
N PRO A 353 -9.48 -0.69 -4.88
CA PRO A 353 -10.41 0.19 -5.58
C PRO A 353 -11.57 -0.61 -6.19
N ASN A 354 -12.79 -0.07 -6.08
CA ASN A 354 -13.97 -0.61 -6.76
C ASN A 354 -14.88 0.54 -7.24
N ALA A 355 -14.51 1.14 -8.38
CA ALA A 355 -15.16 2.33 -8.93
C ALA A 355 -15.27 3.46 -7.89
N ALA A 356 -16.49 3.78 -7.43
CA ALA A 356 -16.75 4.81 -6.43
C ALA A 356 -16.72 4.30 -4.97
N ARG A 357 -16.45 3.00 -4.76
CA ARG A 357 -16.41 2.33 -3.46
C ARG A 357 -15.03 1.72 -3.21
N ILE A 358 -14.75 1.46 -1.94
CA ILE A 358 -13.55 0.76 -1.51
C ILE A 358 -13.93 -0.63 -1.05
N SER A 359 -13.28 -1.65 -1.60
CA SER A 359 -13.43 -3.03 -1.18
C SER A 359 -12.38 -3.37 -0.11
N ILE A 360 -12.82 -3.96 1.00
CA ILE A 360 -11.90 -4.50 2.01
C ILE A 360 -11.37 -5.84 1.50
N ARG A 361 -10.09 -5.90 1.15
CA ARG A 361 -9.41 -7.14 0.73
C ARG A 361 -9.11 -8.02 1.93
N PHE A 362 -8.63 -7.45 3.02
CA PHE A 362 -8.40 -8.17 4.27
C PHE A 362 -8.35 -7.19 5.44
N TRP A 363 -8.66 -7.69 6.62
CA TRP A 363 -8.62 -6.95 7.89
C TRP A 363 -8.04 -7.86 8.95
N TYR A 364 -6.86 -7.53 9.48
CA TYR A 364 -6.26 -8.16 10.65
C TYR A 364 -6.47 -7.29 11.88
N GLU A 365 -6.91 -7.94 12.95
CA GLU A 365 -7.05 -7.40 14.29
C GLU A 365 -6.48 -8.44 15.26
N GLY A 366 -5.42 -8.05 15.96
CA GLY A 366 -4.75 -8.87 16.96
C GLY A 366 -3.81 -8.01 17.77
N ASN A 367 -2.68 -8.56 18.23
CA ASN A 367 -1.70 -7.84 19.02
C ASN A 367 -0.28 -7.92 18.42
N LEU A 368 0.62 -7.11 18.96
CA LEU A 368 2.01 -7.02 18.52
C LEU A 368 2.74 -8.37 18.58
N LYS A 369 2.52 -9.18 19.64
CA LYS A 369 3.11 -10.52 19.74
C LYS A 369 2.70 -11.42 18.57
N GLN A 370 1.39 -11.56 18.36
CA GLN A 370 0.84 -12.44 17.34
C GLN A 370 1.31 -12.06 15.94
N ILE A 371 1.32 -10.76 15.60
CA ILE A 371 1.79 -10.34 14.28
C ILE A 371 3.31 -10.53 14.13
N LYS A 372 4.11 -10.23 15.16
CA LYS A 372 5.57 -10.47 15.16
C LYS A 372 5.88 -11.95 14.92
N GLU A 373 5.21 -12.85 15.66
CA GLU A 373 5.35 -14.31 15.51
C GLU A 373 4.92 -14.81 14.12
N ARG A 374 3.84 -14.27 13.56
CA ARG A 374 3.35 -14.66 12.22
C ARG A 374 4.30 -14.21 11.12
N VAL A 375 4.85 -13.00 11.22
CA VAL A 375 5.86 -12.49 10.28
C VAL A 375 7.15 -13.31 10.41
N ALA A 376 7.60 -13.62 11.63
CA ALA A 376 8.78 -14.45 11.84
C ALA A 376 8.61 -15.85 11.24
N ARG A 377 7.48 -16.50 11.51
CA ARG A 377 7.15 -17.82 10.94
C ARG A 377 7.12 -17.82 9.43
N PHE A 378 6.57 -16.76 8.81
CA PHE A 378 6.60 -16.62 7.35
C PHE A 378 8.04 -16.65 6.80
N PHE A 379 8.98 -15.95 7.44
CA PHE A 379 10.38 -15.96 7.02
C PHE A 379 11.05 -17.32 7.21
N GLU A 380 10.74 -18.04 8.29
CA GLU A 380 11.23 -19.40 8.53
C GLU A 380 10.71 -20.40 7.48
N GLU A 381 9.45 -20.23 7.07
CA GLU A 381 8.82 -21.11 6.07
C GLU A 381 9.40 -20.93 4.67
N ILE A 382 9.70 -19.69 4.28
CA ILE A 382 10.35 -19.41 2.99
C ILE A 382 11.87 -19.63 3.03
N GLU A 383 12.48 -19.83 4.20
CA GLU A 383 13.92 -20.02 4.34
C GLU A 383 14.40 -21.18 3.48
N MET A 384 15.45 -20.97 2.69
CA MET A 384 15.86 -21.89 1.65
C MET A 384 17.35 -21.71 1.35
N VAL A 385 18.04 -22.82 1.05
CA VAL A 385 19.43 -22.78 0.58
C VAL A 385 19.55 -21.87 -0.64
N ARG A 386 20.57 -21.00 -0.64
CA ARG A 386 20.70 -19.93 -1.62
C ARG A 386 22.16 -19.71 -2.00
N SER A 387 22.39 -19.08 -3.15
CA SER A 387 23.73 -18.61 -3.51
C SER A 387 24.07 -17.30 -2.80
N LYS A 388 25.35 -16.91 -2.79
CA LYS A 388 25.77 -15.60 -2.25
C LYS A 388 25.14 -14.41 -2.99
N ARG A 389 24.72 -14.59 -4.24
CA ARG A 389 24.10 -13.55 -5.09
C ARG A 389 22.60 -13.38 -4.83
N ASP A 390 21.98 -14.38 -4.21
CA ASP A 390 20.56 -14.31 -3.87
C ASP A 390 20.34 -13.44 -2.63
N PRO A 391 19.21 -12.72 -2.55
CA PRO A 391 18.85 -11.96 -1.35
C PRO A 391 18.72 -12.88 -0.14
N GLU A 392 19.08 -12.38 1.05
CA GLU A 392 18.92 -13.13 2.29
C GLU A 392 17.45 -13.32 2.67
N PHE A 393 16.62 -12.29 2.48
CA PHE A 393 15.19 -12.34 2.69
C PHE A 393 14.44 -11.92 1.43
N LEU A 394 13.38 -12.67 1.13
CA LEU A 394 12.50 -12.42 -0.01
C LEU A 394 11.25 -11.66 0.43
N SER A 395 10.93 -10.58 -0.27
CA SER A 395 9.68 -9.85 -0.03
C SER A 395 8.47 -10.57 -0.63
N LEU A 396 7.26 -10.25 -0.15
CA LEU A 396 6.00 -10.79 -0.71
C LEU A 396 5.92 -10.56 -2.22
N LEU A 397 6.36 -9.39 -2.68
CA LEU A 397 6.30 -9.02 -4.08
C LEU A 397 7.29 -9.84 -4.93
N GLN A 398 8.48 -10.19 -4.42
CA GLN A 398 9.42 -11.08 -5.12
C GLN A 398 8.87 -12.51 -5.23
N LEU A 399 8.28 -13.02 -4.15
CA LEU A 399 7.65 -14.34 -4.12
C LEU A 399 6.47 -14.40 -5.09
N LEU A 400 5.55 -13.43 -5.05
CA LEU A 400 4.41 -13.34 -5.95
C LEU A 400 4.86 -13.22 -7.42
N SER A 401 5.81 -12.32 -7.71
CA SER A 401 6.36 -12.16 -9.07
C SER A 401 6.92 -13.47 -9.61
N SER A 402 7.58 -14.29 -8.78
CA SER A 402 8.13 -15.58 -9.20
C SER A 402 7.08 -16.60 -9.67
N THR A 403 5.82 -16.40 -9.30
CA THR A 403 4.66 -17.25 -9.65
C THR A 403 3.89 -16.71 -10.86
N ALA A 404 4.20 -15.49 -11.30
CA ALA A 404 3.53 -14.80 -12.39
C ALA A 404 4.23 -15.04 -13.74
N MET A 405 3.47 -14.95 -14.83
CA MET A 405 4.05 -14.99 -16.17
C MET A 405 4.96 -13.78 -16.39
N GLU A 406 6.16 -14.00 -16.96
CA GLU A 406 7.20 -12.96 -17.17
C GLU A 406 7.67 -12.25 -15.90
N GLY A 407 7.32 -12.74 -14.71
CA GLY A 407 7.59 -12.04 -13.46
C GLY A 407 6.73 -10.79 -13.23
N LYS A 408 5.71 -10.54 -14.05
CA LYS A 408 4.82 -9.37 -13.93
C LYS A 408 3.61 -9.70 -13.09
N ILE A 409 3.44 -9.01 -11.96
CA ILE A 409 2.35 -9.27 -11.01
C ILE A 409 0.96 -9.05 -11.61
N ASP A 410 0.82 -8.16 -12.59
CA ASP A 410 -0.44 -7.93 -13.31
C ASP A 410 -0.98 -9.19 -14.01
N ASN A 411 -0.12 -10.20 -14.24
CA ASN A 411 -0.50 -11.49 -14.81
C ASN A 411 -1.04 -12.48 -13.75
N LEU A 412 -1.07 -12.12 -12.47
CA LEU A 412 -1.69 -12.94 -11.42
C LEU A 412 -3.18 -12.64 -11.31
N PRO A 413 -4.00 -13.66 -10.98
CA PRO A 413 -5.37 -13.44 -10.57
C PRO A 413 -5.44 -12.41 -9.42
N PRO A 414 -6.38 -11.43 -9.46
CA PRO A 414 -6.39 -10.28 -8.56
C PRO A 414 -6.41 -10.63 -7.06
N ASN A 415 -7.01 -11.76 -6.70
CA ASN A 415 -7.17 -12.16 -5.31
C ASN A 415 -5.93 -12.84 -4.70
N ILE A 416 -5.03 -13.43 -5.50
CA ILE A 416 -3.93 -14.27 -4.97
C ILE A 416 -3.00 -13.47 -4.07
N ALA A 417 -2.66 -12.23 -4.46
CA ALA A 417 -1.78 -11.39 -3.65
C ALA A 417 -2.40 -11.05 -2.29
N GLY A 418 -3.68 -10.66 -2.29
CA GLY A 418 -4.43 -10.36 -1.07
C GLY A 418 -4.66 -11.58 -0.19
N ASP A 419 -4.99 -12.73 -0.78
CA ASP A 419 -5.20 -13.99 -0.05
C ASP A 419 -3.88 -14.52 0.54
N PHE A 420 -2.76 -14.37 -0.17
CA PHE A 420 -1.43 -14.73 0.33
C PHE A 420 -1.03 -13.85 1.52
N ALA A 421 -1.14 -12.53 1.39
CA ALA A 421 -0.84 -11.63 2.51
C ALA A 421 -1.80 -11.82 3.69
N ARG A 422 -3.09 -12.08 3.43
CA ARG A 422 -4.04 -12.47 4.48
C ARG A 422 -3.55 -13.72 5.21
N ALA A 423 -3.13 -14.76 4.49
CA ALA A 423 -2.60 -15.98 5.11
C ALA A 423 -1.35 -15.71 5.95
N VAL A 424 -0.43 -14.87 5.47
CA VAL A 424 0.75 -14.41 6.24
C VAL A 424 0.33 -13.72 7.54
N PHE A 425 -0.53 -12.70 7.46
CA PHE A 425 -0.89 -11.89 8.64
C PHE A 425 -1.87 -12.59 9.57
N MET A 426 -2.68 -13.53 9.08
CA MET A 426 -3.65 -14.29 9.87
C MET A 426 -3.09 -15.60 10.42
N GLY A 427 -1.96 -16.08 9.89
CA GLY A 427 -1.42 -17.40 10.20
C GLY A 427 -2.26 -18.54 9.59
N GLY A 428 -3.07 -18.26 8.57
CA GLY A 428 -3.88 -19.26 7.86
C GLY A 428 -3.08 -20.05 6.83
N ASN A 429 -3.72 -21.05 6.20
CA ASN A 429 -3.08 -21.80 5.12
C ASN A 429 -2.91 -20.93 3.85
N TYR A 430 -1.81 -21.14 3.12
CA TYR A 430 -1.58 -20.40 1.87
C TYR A 430 -2.55 -20.85 0.77
N PRO A 431 -2.94 -19.95 -0.17
CA PRO A 431 -3.86 -20.31 -1.23
C PRO A 431 -3.32 -21.46 -2.09
N ARG A 432 -4.11 -22.52 -2.30
CA ARG A 432 -3.71 -23.67 -3.16
C ARG A 432 -3.38 -23.22 -4.59
N THR A 433 -3.98 -22.12 -5.05
CA THR A 433 -3.70 -21.46 -6.33
C THR A 433 -2.28 -20.90 -6.43
N LEU A 434 -1.67 -20.52 -5.30
CA LEU A 434 -0.29 -20.05 -5.25
C LEU A 434 0.67 -21.19 -5.57
N LEU A 435 0.48 -22.35 -4.93
CA LEU A 435 1.26 -23.56 -5.20
C LEU A 435 1.10 -24.04 -6.64
N SER A 436 -0.13 -24.13 -7.14
CA SER A 436 -0.38 -24.58 -8.51
C SER A 436 0.22 -23.63 -9.55
N ASN A 437 0.19 -22.31 -9.32
CA ASN A 437 0.84 -21.34 -10.19
C ASN A 437 2.36 -21.47 -10.16
N ALA A 438 2.97 -21.62 -8.98
CA ALA A 438 4.41 -21.80 -8.83
C ALA A 438 4.90 -23.05 -9.59
N VAL A 439 4.26 -24.20 -9.39
CA VAL A 439 4.59 -25.46 -10.09
C VAL A 439 4.39 -25.32 -11.60
N ARG A 440 3.29 -24.69 -12.02
CA ARG A 440 3.03 -24.43 -13.45
C ARG A 440 4.11 -23.55 -14.08
N ARG A 441 4.64 -22.56 -13.37
CA ARG A 441 5.76 -21.72 -13.86
C ARG A 441 7.07 -22.49 -13.94
N CYS A 442 7.38 -23.36 -12.97
CA CYS A 442 8.53 -24.28 -13.07
C CYS A 442 8.48 -25.08 -14.37
N LYS A 443 7.30 -25.60 -14.73
CA LYS A 443 7.08 -26.38 -15.95
C LYS A 443 7.21 -25.54 -17.22
N ALA A 444 6.51 -24.41 -17.27
CA ALA A 444 6.44 -23.58 -18.47
C ALA A 444 7.77 -22.90 -18.81
N GLU A 445 8.51 -22.47 -17.79
CA GLU A 445 9.81 -21.80 -17.96
C GLU A 445 11.00 -22.74 -17.84
N GLN A 446 10.74 -24.02 -17.49
CA GLN A 446 11.77 -25.06 -17.31
C GLN A 446 12.89 -24.63 -16.36
N ARG A 447 12.54 -23.79 -15.38
CA ARG A 447 13.47 -23.15 -14.46
C ARG A 447 12.87 -23.14 -13.07
N VAL A 448 13.68 -23.48 -12.08
CA VAL A 448 13.33 -23.39 -10.66
C VAL A 448 14.20 -22.30 -10.05
N THR A 449 13.62 -21.13 -9.78
CA THR A 449 14.34 -19.99 -9.18
C THR A 449 14.29 -20.06 -7.66
N TYR A 450 15.24 -19.38 -6.99
CA TYR A 450 15.28 -19.27 -5.52
C TYR A 450 13.95 -18.80 -4.93
N ALA A 451 13.38 -17.70 -5.46
CA ALA A 451 12.10 -17.19 -4.99
C ALA A 451 10.94 -18.18 -5.20
N ARG A 452 10.93 -18.89 -6.33
CA ARG A 452 9.86 -19.84 -6.68
C ARG A 452 9.91 -21.09 -5.81
N VAL A 453 11.08 -21.64 -5.56
CA VAL A 453 11.21 -22.81 -4.69
C VAL A 453 10.96 -22.46 -3.23
N SER A 454 11.32 -21.25 -2.80
CA SER A 454 11.04 -20.74 -1.46
C SER A 454 9.54 -20.65 -1.19
N ILE A 455 8.75 -20.12 -2.14
CA ILE A 455 7.28 -20.09 -1.98
C ILE A 455 6.66 -21.50 -2.06
N ILE A 456 7.21 -22.39 -2.88
CA ILE A 456 6.77 -23.80 -2.92
C ILE A 456 7.00 -24.47 -1.58
N LYS A 457 8.20 -24.34 -0.98
CA LYS A 457 8.52 -24.87 0.35
C LYS A 457 7.55 -24.31 1.39
N ALA A 458 7.33 -23.00 1.41
CA ALA A 458 6.42 -22.37 2.37
C ALA A 458 4.99 -22.94 2.27
N CYS A 459 4.46 -23.13 1.05
CA CYS A 459 3.18 -23.81 0.86
C CYS A 459 3.16 -25.26 1.37
N LEU A 460 4.22 -26.03 1.13
CA LEU A 460 4.32 -27.42 1.59
C LEU A 460 4.41 -27.52 3.12
N VAL A 461 5.29 -26.73 3.73
CA VAL A 461 5.49 -26.68 5.19
C VAL A 461 4.20 -26.24 5.87
N ARG A 462 3.59 -25.14 5.43
CA ARG A 462 2.34 -24.65 6.01
C ARG A 462 1.21 -25.69 5.90
N ASN A 463 1.09 -26.36 4.75
CA ASN A 463 0.07 -27.38 4.57
C ASN A 463 0.32 -28.62 5.46
N ALA A 464 1.58 -29.04 5.62
CA ALA A 464 1.96 -30.14 6.50
C ALA A 464 1.63 -29.84 7.97
N GLN A 465 1.93 -28.63 8.44
CA GLN A 465 1.59 -28.17 9.79
C GLN A 465 0.07 -28.18 10.04
N PHE A 466 -0.73 -27.65 9.11
CA PHE A 466 -2.19 -27.66 9.23
C PHE A 466 -2.80 -29.06 9.18
N SER A 467 -2.14 -30.00 8.49
CA SER A 467 -2.60 -31.39 8.37
C SER A 467 -2.04 -32.30 9.47
N ASN A 468 -1.22 -31.79 10.40
CA ASN A 468 -0.45 -32.57 11.37
C ASN A 468 0.40 -33.70 10.73
N LEU A 469 0.95 -33.43 9.54
CA LEU A 469 1.79 -34.36 8.77
C LEU A 469 3.25 -33.88 8.72
N THR A 470 3.88 -33.69 9.88
CA THR A 470 5.23 -33.10 10.00
C THR A 470 6.30 -33.88 9.23
N ASN A 471 6.15 -35.20 9.08
CA ASN A 471 7.04 -36.03 8.25
C ASN A 471 7.00 -35.68 6.75
N GLN A 472 6.08 -34.81 6.33
CA GLN A 472 5.98 -34.31 4.96
C GLN A 472 6.59 -32.92 4.76
N GLU A 473 7.15 -32.32 5.81
CA GLU A 473 7.85 -31.04 5.73
C GLU A 473 9.16 -31.19 4.96
N VAL A 474 9.51 -30.15 4.20
CA VAL A 474 10.77 -30.10 3.46
C VAL A 474 11.73 -29.17 4.19
N SER A 475 12.95 -29.65 4.41
CA SER A 475 14.02 -28.91 5.09
C SER A 475 14.56 -27.73 4.25
N VAL A 476 15.43 -26.92 4.84
CA VAL A 476 16.04 -25.73 4.19
C VAL A 476 17.04 -26.10 3.09
N ALA A 477 17.70 -27.25 3.21
CA ALA A 477 18.76 -27.69 2.30
C ALA A 477 18.57 -29.16 1.91
N LEU A 478 19.51 -29.72 1.13
CA LEU A 478 19.44 -31.11 0.70
C LEU A 478 19.33 -32.06 1.90
N ASP A 479 18.24 -32.83 1.93
CA ASP A 479 18.04 -33.95 2.83
C ASP A 479 18.16 -35.24 2.01
N LYS A 480 19.20 -36.02 2.31
CA LYS A 480 19.47 -37.26 1.59
C LYS A 480 18.57 -38.41 2.01
N THR A 481 17.90 -38.29 3.15
CA THR A 481 17.06 -39.34 3.75
C THR A 481 15.58 -39.20 3.42
N TYR A 482 15.18 -38.05 2.86
CA TYR A 482 13.79 -37.78 2.51
C TYR A 482 13.34 -38.62 1.30
N ASP A 483 12.40 -39.53 1.55
CA ASP A 483 11.98 -40.61 0.64
C ASP A 483 10.68 -40.32 -0.13
N ASP A 484 10.17 -39.08 -0.08
CA ASP A 484 9.04 -38.67 -0.91
C ASP A 484 9.39 -38.81 -2.39
N MET A 485 8.55 -39.54 -3.12
CA MET A 485 8.72 -39.84 -4.54
C MET A 485 9.00 -38.59 -5.38
N GLY A 486 8.28 -37.49 -5.14
CA GLY A 486 8.48 -36.25 -5.87
C GLY A 486 9.88 -35.70 -5.64
N TYR A 487 10.30 -35.60 -4.37
CA TYR A 487 11.62 -35.10 -3.99
C TYR A 487 12.77 -35.96 -4.54
N VAL A 488 12.66 -37.29 -4.38
CA VAL A 488 13.65 -38.26 -4.88
C VAL A 488 13.82 -38.15 -6.40
N LEU A 489 12.72 -38.07 -7.15
CA LEU A 489 12.77 -37.88 -8.60
C LEU A 489 13.35 -36.51 -8.99
N GLY A 490 13.08 -35.47 -8.20
CA GLY A 490 13.70 -34.16 -8.38
C GLY A 490 15.23 -34.22 -8.25
N ARG A 491 15.73 -34.87 -7.19
CA ARG A 491 17.16 -35.12 -6.99
C ARG A 491 17.75 -35.91 -8.16
N LEU A 492 17.10 -36.99 -8.55
CA LEU A 492 17.54 -37.84 -9.66
C LEU A 492 17.64 -37.04 -10.96
N PHE A 493 16.64 -36.21 -11.26
CA PHE A 493 16.66 -35.35 -12.44
C PHE A 493 17.86 -34.40 -12.45
N ALA A 494 18.19 -33.79 -11.30
CA ALA A 494 19.36 -32.92 -11.16
C ALA A 494 20.68 -33.70 -11.37
N VAL A 495 20.78 -34.93 -10.87
CA VAL A 495 21.95 -35.81 -11.09
C VAL A 495 22.11 -36.13 -12.57
N LEU A 496 21.02 -36.50 -13.25
CA LEU A 496 21.02 -36.83 -14.68
C LEU A 496 21.40 -35.62 -15.55
N GLU A 497 20.89 -34.42 -15.22
CA GLU A 497 21.27 -33.17 -15.88
C GLU A 497 22.77 -32.89 -15.68
N ARG A 498 23.27 -33.09 -14.45
CA ARG A 498 24.70 -32.87 -14.13
C ARG A 498 25.62 -33.82 -14.89
N ILE A 499 25.22 -35.08 -15.06
CA ILE A 499 25.94 -36.07 -15.88
C ILE A 499 25.98 -35.60 -17.35
N GLN A 500 24.87 -35.10 -17.90
CA GLN A 500 24.84 -34.56 -19.26
C GLN A 500 25.77 -33.34 -19.42
N GLU A 501 25.69 -32.35 -18.52
CA GLU A 501 26.54 -31.14 -18.54
C GLU A 501 28.03 -31.49 -18.57
N LYS A 502 28.43 -32.56 -17.86
CA LYS A 502 29.82 -33.01 -17.80
C LYS A 502 30.25 -33.81 -19.03
N ALA A 503 29.35 -34.62 -19.59
CA ALA A 503 29.60 -35.34 -20.84
C ALA A 503 29.66 -34.40 -22.07
N GLN A 504 29.02 -33.24 -21.98
CA GLN A 504 28.91 -32.26 -23.06
C GLN A 504 29.19 -30.83 -22.56
N PRO A 505 30.46 -30.48 -22.30
CA PRO A 505 30.83 -29.13 -21.89
C PRO A 505 30.36 -28.08 -22.91
N GLY A 506 29.76 -26.98 -22.45
CA GLY A 506 29.27 -25.90 -23.31
C GLY A 506 27.91 -26.17 -24.00
N ILE A 507 27.16 -27.19 -23.57
CA ILE A 507 25.83 -27.47 -24.10
C ILE A 507 24.84 -26.32 -23.84
N ASN A 508 24.12 -25.89 -24.88
CA ASN A 508 23.15 -24.78 -24.79
C ASN A 508 21.77 -25.21 -24.25
N LYS A 509 21.39 -26.47 -24.45
CA LYS A 509 20.10 -27.04 -24.00
C LYS A 509 20.32 -28.38 -23.35
N THR A 510 19.84 -28.51 -22.12
CA THR A 510 19.95 -29.73 -21.32
C THR A 510 18.64 -30.51 -21.33
N ILE A 511 18.63 -31.66 -20.65
CA ILE A 511 17.40 -32.41 -20.38
C ILE A 511 16.39 -31.57 -19.60
N ARG A 512 16.80 -30.56 -18.82
CA ARG A 512 15.88 -29.63 -18.15
C ARG A 512 15.01 -28.89 -19.15
N ASP A 513 15.63 -28.35 -20.20
CA ASP A 513 14.94 -27.54 -21.21
C ASP A 513 14.04 -28.38 -22.14
N THR A 514 14.07 -29.70 -22.03
CA THR A 514 13.29 -30.61 -22.88
C THR A 514 12.30 -31.46 -22.08
N TYR A 515 12.72 -31.95 -20.91
CA TYR A 515 12.02 -32.99 -20.15
C TYR A 515 11.50 -32.53 -18.79
N PHE A 516 11.79 -31.33 -18.29
CA PHE A 516 11.34 -30.94 -16.93
C PHE A 516 9.82 -31.05 -16.74
N GLY A 517 9.03 -30.59 -17.72
CA GLY A 517 7.57 -30.72 -17.68
C GLY A 517 7.08 -32.18 -17.80
N ALA A 518 7.77 -33.00 -18.59
CA ALA A 518 7.44 -34.42 -18.76
C ALA A 518 7.85 -35.25 -17.55
N ALA A 519 8.99 -34.97 -16.94
CA ALA A 519 9.50 -35.66 -15.75
C ALA A 519 8.57 -35.50 -14.53
N THR A 520 7.82 -34.40 -14.49
CA THR A 520 6.83 -34.13 -13.44
C THR A 520 5.41 -34.60 -13.78
N SER A 521 5.06 -34.75 -15.07
CA SER A 521 3.70 -35.11 -15.49
C SER A 521 3.56 -36.59 -15.88
N SER A 522 4.63 -37.18 -16.43
CA SER A 522 4.74 -38.57 -16.86
C SER A 522 6.13 -39.14 -16.50
N PRO A 523 6.48 -39.25 -15.20
CA PRO A 523 7.81 -39.61 -14.76
C PRO A 523 8.26 -40.99 -15.23
N GLN A 524 7.41 -42.01 -15.16
CA GLN A 524 7.83 -43.39 -15.49
C GLN A 524 8.46 -43.52 -16.89
N ILE A 525 7.80 -42.98 -17.92
CA ILE A 525 8.30 -43.00 -19.30
C ILE A 525 9.51 -42.07 -19.47
N THR A 526 9.46 -40.90 -18.82
CA THR A 526 10.52 -39.88 -18.96
C THR A 526 11.82 -40.36 -18.34
N PHE A 527 11.80 -40.85 -17.10
CA PHE A 527 12.99 -41.32 -16.39
C PHE A 527 13.62 -42.55 -17.03
N LYS A 528 12.81 -43.48 -17.59
CA LYS A 528 13.34 -44.59 -18.40
C LYS A 528 14.23 -44.07 -19.54
N ARG A 529 13.73 -43.09 -20.30
CA ARG A 529 14.49 -42.49 -21.40
C ARG A 529 15.73 -41.72 -20.90
N LEU A 530 15.61 -40.98 -19.80
CA LEU A 530 16.72 -40.23 -19.24
C LEU A 530 17.82 -41.15 -18.70
N ASP A 531 17.47 -42.33 -18.17
CA ASP A 531 18.43 -43.35 -17.76
C ASP A 531 19.22 -43.89 -18.94
N GLU A 532 18.55 -44.26 -20.03
CA GLU A 532 19.19 -44.72 -21.27
C GLU A 532 20.19 -43.68 -21.78
N LEU A 533 19.80 -42.40 -21.80
CA LEU A 533 20.70 -41.30 -22.15
C LEU A 533 21.88 -41.17 -21.18
N SER A 534 21.66 -41.35 -19.87
CA SER A 534 22.70 -41.24 -18.86
C SER A 534 23.83 -42.26 -19.05
N ILE A 535 23.52 -43.46 -19.54
CA ILE A 535 24.51 -44.51 -19.82
C ILE A 535 25.48 -44.03 -20.90
N HIS A 536 24.96 -43.45 -21.99
CA HIS A 536 25.78 -42.89 -23.06
C HIS A 536 26.61 -41.70 -22.59
N HIS A 537 26.06 -40.84 -21.73
CA HIS A 537 26.79 -39.71 -21.15
C HIS A 537 27.93 -40.17 -20.23
N LEU A 538 27.70 -41.15 -19.35
CA LEU A 538 28.73 -41.73 -18.49
C LEU A 538 29.84 -42.39 -19.32
N ALA A 539 29.49 -43.14 -20.37
CA ALA A 539 30.48 -43.72 -21.28
C ALA A 539 31.36 -42.64 -21.92
N LYS A 540 30.76 -41.50 -22.33
CA LYS A 540 31.49 -40.37 -22.89
C LYS A 540 32.43 -39.70 -21.87
N ILE A 541 32.00 -39.52 -20.62
CA ILE A 541 32.84 -38.99 -19.52
C ILE A 541 34.03 -39.91 -19.28
N ARG A 542 33.78 -41.22 -19.19
CA ARG A 542 34.83 -42.24 -19.00
C ARG A 542 35.85 -42.23 -20.14
N ASN A 543 35.37 -42.20 -21.39
CA ASN A 543 36.24 -42.14 -22.57
C ASN A 543 37.03 -40.83 -22.65
N GLY A 544 36.53 -39.75 -22.03
CA GLY A 544 37.24 -38.48 -21.86
C GLY A 544 38.24 -38.46 -20.69
N GLY A 545 38.50 -39.60 -20.04
CA GLY A 545 39.48 -39.73 -18.97
C GLY A 545 39.03 -39.20 -17.59
N GLN A 546 37.76 -38.83 -17.42
CA GLN A 546 37.24 -38.34 -16.15
C GLN A 546 36.60 -39.48 -15.33
N PRO A 547 36.76 -39.48 -13.99
CA PRO A 547 36.21 -40.53 -13.13
C PRO A 547 34.67 -40.45 -13.07
N ILE A 548 34.01 -41.58 -13.31
CA ILE A 548 32.54 -41.70 -13.29
C ILE A 548 31.97 -42.21 -11.96
N VAL A 549 32.82 -42.79 -11.11
CA VAL A 549 32.42 -43.53 -9.89
C VAL A 549 31.54 -42.69 -8.96
N TRP A 550 31.85 -41.40 -8.81
CA TRP A 550 31.06 -40.51 -7.96
C TRP A 550 29.63 -40.32 -8.49
N TYR A 551 29.46 -40.16 -9.81
CA TYR A 551 28.15 -40.01 -10.44
C TYR A 551 27.33 -41.28 -10.33
N GLU A 552 27.94 -42.44 -10.54
CA GLU A 552 27.26 -43.74 -10.42
C GLU A 552 26.81 -44.00 -8.99
N ARG A 553 27.67 -43.74 -8.00
CA ARG A 553 27.33 -43.87 -6.57
C ARG A 553 26.20 -42.93 -6.17
N LEU A 554 26.26 -41.66 -6.58
CA LEU A 554 25.20 -40.70 -6.28
C LEU A 554 23.88 -41.09 -6.96
N LYS A 555 23.93 -41.57 -8.21
CA LYS A 555 22.74 -42.06 -8.91
C LYS A 555 22.14 -43.26 -8.17
N GLN A 556 22.96 -44.23 -7.77
CA GLN A 556 22.54 -45.40 -7.00
C GLN A 556 21.96 -45.03 -5.63
N GLU A 557 22.57 -44.08 -4.92
CA GLU A 557 22.06 -43.55 -3.64
C GLU A 557 20.62 -43.05 -3.80
N VAL A 558 20.35 -42.26 -4.84
CA VAL A 558 19.00 -41.72 -5.08
C VAL A 558 18.03 -42.82 -5.53
N TYR A 559 18.45 -43.77 -6.36
CA TYR A 559 17.62 -44.92 -6.76
C TYR A 559 17.22 -45.79 -5.58
N ALA A 560 18.10 -45.95 -4.58
CA ALA A 560 17.82 -46.75 -3.40
C ALA A 560 16.64 -46.22 -2.56
N LEU A 561 16.28 -44.94 -2.72
CA LEU A 561 15.13 -44.31 -2.06
C LEU A 561 13.83 -44.48 -2.85
N ILE A 562 13.87 -44.99 -4.08
CA ILE A 562 12.65 -45.24 -4.84
C ILE A 562 11.94 -46.46 -4.22
N PRO A 563 10.66 -46.33 -3.82
CA PRO A 563 9.88 -47.42 -3.26
C PRO A 563 9.86 -48.66 -4.18
N ALA A 564 9.71 -49.84 -3.59
CA ALA A 564 9.60 -51.10 -4.33
C ALA A 564 8.41 -51.14 -5.32
N SER A 565 7.38 -50.31 -5.12
CA SER A 565 6.28 -50.12 -6.07
C SER A 565 6.69 -49.41 -7.37
N GLY A 566 7.91 -48.88 -7.43
CA GLY A 566 8.48 -48.23 -8.60
C GLY A 566 7.99 -46.79 -8.83
N ILE A 567 8.43 -46.22 -9.95
CA ILE A 567 8.09 -44.86 -10.36
C ILE A 567 6.63 -44.81 -10.82
N ARG A 568 5.85 -43.86 -10.29
CA ARG A 568 4.44 -43.66 -10.64
C ARG A 568 4.25 -43.07 -12.04
N ASN A 569 3.08 -43.31 -12.62
CA ASN A 569 2.68 -42.75 -13.91
C ASN A 569 2.44 -41.23 -13.86
N GLN A 570 1.91 -40.73 -12.73
CA GLN A 570 1.59 -39.32 -12.52
C GLN A 570 1.92 -38.93 -11.08
N LEU A 571 2.37 -37.70 -10.90
CA LEU A 571 2.61 -37.09 -9.59
C LEU A 571 1.46 -36.17 -9.20
N THR A 572 1.11 -36.15 -7.92
CA THR A 572 0.20 -35.16 -7.34
C THR A 572 0.80 -33.75 -7.42
N LEU A 573 0.00 -32.71 -7.17
CA LEU A 573 0.52 -31.33 -7.17
C LEU A 573 1.62 -31.15 -6.11
N GLU A 574 1.42 -31.73 -4.94
CA GLU A 574 2.35 -31.71 -3.81
C GLU A 574 3.65 -32.45 -4.14
N GLU A 575 3.58 -33.58 -4.85
CA GLU A 575 4.77 -34.31 -5.33
C GLU A 575 5.50 -33.56 -6.44
N GLN A 576 4.78 -32.91 -7.37
CA GLN A 576 5.39 -32.05 -8.38
C GLN A 576 6.08 -30.83 -7.75
N ALA A 577 5.51 -30.31 -6.66
CA ALA A 577 6.13 -29.28 -5.86
C ALA A 577 7.42 -29.78 -5.18
N ARG A 578 7.36 -30.94 -4.50
CA ARG A 578 8.55 -31.57 -3.89
C ARG A 578 9.62 -31.93 -4.91
N PHE A 579 9.24 -32.31 -6.13
CA PHE A 579 10.17 -32.49 -7.25
C PHE A 579 10.97 -31.21 -7.53
N ALA A 580 10.30 -30.06 -7.61
CA ALA A 580 10.99 -28.79 -7.81
C ALA A 580 11.95 -28.47 -6.66
N VAL A 581 11.57 -28.77 -5.41
CA VAL A 581 12.44 -28.57 -4.24
C VAL A 581 13.65 -29.51 -4.26
N GLY A 582 13.45 -30.82 -4.46
CA GLY A 582 14.53 -31.80 -4.53
C GLY A 582 15.50 -31.53 -5.67
N TYR A 583 15.00 -31.13 -6.84
CA TYR A 583 15.81 -30.67 -7.97
C TYR A 583 16.69 -29.49 -7.58
N TYR A 584 16.09 -28.46 -6.99
CA TYR A 584 16.81 -27.24 -6.61
C TYR A 584 17.86 -27.51 -5.51
N HIS A 585 17.52 -28.26 -4.47
CA HIS A 585 18.45 -28.64 -3.40
C HIS A 585 19.66 -29.40 -3.95
N GLN A 586 19.43 -30.41 -4.79
CA GLN A 586 20.51 -31.21 -5.38
C GLN A 586 21.39 -30.38 -6.32
N ARG A 587 20.80 -29.43 -7.07
CA ARG A 587 21.57 -28.47 -7.88
C ARG A 587 22.45 -27.58 -7.01
N GLN A 588 21.92 -27.00 -5.94
CA GLN A 588 22.70 -26.14 -5.03
C GLN A 588 23.85 -26.92 -4.37
N ASP A 589 23.61 -28.18 -3.98
CA ASP A 589 24.63 -29.05 -3.40
C ASP A 589 25.84 -29.26 -4.33
N PHE A 590 25.63 -29.34 -5.65
CA PHE A 590 26.71 -29.45 -6.62
C PHE A 590 27.62 -28.22 -6.72
N PHE A 591 27.16 -27.05 -6.26
CA PHE A 591 27.90 -25.79 -6.36
C PHE A 591 28.56 -25.35 -5.05
N LYS A 592 28.20 -25.94 -3.90
CA LYS A 592 28.82 -25.63 -2.59
C LYS A 592 30.34 -25.75 -2.59
N GLY A 593 30.91 -26.72 -3.31
CA GLY A 593 32.37 -26.92 -3.36
C GLY A 593 33.14 -25.81 -4.09
N LYS A 594 32.56 -25.21 -5.15
CA LYS A 594 33.24 -24.18 -5.95
C LYS A 594 33.37 -22.83 -5.23
N GLU A 595 32.42 -22.50 -4.35
CA GLU A 595 32.44 -21.24 -3.59
C GLU A 595 33.52 -21.21 -2.49
N THR A 596 34.12 -22.37 -2.15
CA THR A 596 35.20 -22.47 -1.15
C THR A 596 36.58 -22.30 -1.79
N GLU A 597 36.74 -22.65 -3.07
CA GLU A 597 37.98 -22.46 -3.83
C GLU A 597 38.18 -20.99 -4.24
N GLU A 598 37.13 -20.26 -4.63
CA GLU A 598 37.23 -18.82 -4.95
C GLU A 598 37.59 -17.95 -3.73
N THR A 599 37.36 -18.41 -2.50
CA THR A 599 37.77 -17.71 -1.27
C THR A 599 39.22 -17.97 -0.85
N GLY A 600 39.94 -18.86 -1.55
CA GLY A 600 41.34 -19.19 -1.26
C GLY A 600 42.38 -18.37 -2.03
N GLU A 601 41.96 -17.52 -2.98
CA GLU A 601 42.85 -16.73 -3.84
C GLU A 601 42.88 -15.22 -3.51
N GLU A 602 42.19 -14.77 -2.47
CA GLU A 602 42.36 -13.41 -1.92
C GLU A 602 43.02 -13.50 -0.52
N VAL A 603 44.36 -13.59 -0.51
CA VAL A 603 45.22 -13.23 0.63
C VAL A 603 46.15 -12.12 0.20
#